data_AF-A0AAV0ZX45-F1
#
_entry.id   AF-A0AAV0ZX45-F1
#
_cell.length_a   1.000
_cell.length_b   1.000
_cell.length_c   1.000
_cell.angle_alpha   90.00
_cell.angle_beta   90.00
_cell.angle_gamma   90.00
#
_symmetry.space_group_name_H-M   'P 1'
#
loop_
_entity.id
_entity.type
_entity.pdbx_description
1 polymer ?
#
loop_
_entity_poly.entity_id
_entity_poly.type
_entity_poly.pdbx_seq_one_letter_code
_entity_poly.pdbx_strand_id
1 'polypeptide(L)'
;MDIGTFNIRGLSGSSDCEWSAKESEVRSGGIITTWKKGIIELVFSFMGKGYLGMKEMWKGTNIYFINIYSPCTLNEKRVSWMKLLNLRNKYTHGEWVLWGYFNASKSLEERWGRSGDIRTLEMEDFCSFIDLMELIDVPMLENKHTLINSNGSTSSMLDRFLMSEGLIQKWNIAARTSGNRDISDHRPVWILSTNLNWGPKPFKVFRTWYDHPEFMAFGKKE
;
A
#
# COMPACT_ATOMS: atom_id res chain seq x y z
N MET A 1 -12.29 4.57 14.43
CA MET A 1 -12.84 3.51 13.57
C MET A 1 -12.93 2.27 14.42
N ASP A 2 -14.15 1.95 14.85
CA ASP A 2 -14.45 0.70 15.55
C ASP A 2 -14.60 -0.41 14.50
N ILE A 3 -13.71 -1.39 14.52
CA ILE A 3 -13.67 -2.51 13.55
C ILE A 3 -14.97 -3.32 13.60
N GLY A 4 -15.66 -3.34 14.76
CA GLY A 4 -16.91 -4.08 14.95
C GLY A 4 -18.08 -3.63 14.06
N THR A 5 -18.01 -2.41 13.51
CA THR A 5 -19.03 -1.85 12.60
C THR A 5 -18.60 -1.83 11.14
N PHE A 6 -17.41 -2.32 10.82
CA PHE A 6 -16.79 -2.16 9.52
C PHE A 6 -17.00 -3.40 8.62
N ASN A 7 -17.66 -3.23 7.46
CA ASN A 7 -17.86 -4.32 6.50
C ASN A 7 -16.61 -4.55 5.66
N ILE A 8 -15.65 -5.29 6.21
CA ILE A 8 -14.35 -5.59 5.58
C ILE A 8 -14.52 -6.34 4.25
N ARG A 9 -15.54 -7.19 4.14
CA ARG A 9 -15.85 -7.95 2.91
C ARG A 9 -16.33 -7.04 1.77
N GLY A 10 -17.02 -5.96 2.10
CA GLY A 10 -17.41 -4.94 1.14
C GLY A 10 -16.20 -4.19 0.56
N LEU A 11 -15.18 -3.94 1.39
CA LEU A 11 -13.97 -3.21 0.98
C LEU A 11 -12.96 -4.07 0.22
N SER A 12 -12.80 -5.33 0.62
CA SER A 12 -11.97 -6.27 -0.11
C SER A 12 -12.57 -6.67 -1.47
N GLY A 13 -13.85 -6.34 -1.71
CA GLY A 13 -14.60 -6.74 -2.89
C GLY A 13 -14.89 -8.24 -2.97
N SER A 14 -14.66 -8.98 -1.89
CA SER A 14 -14.81 -10.44 -1.84
C SER A 14 -15.19 -10.92 -0.44
N SER A 15 -16.08 -11.90 -0.37
CA SER A 15 -16.36 -12.62 0.88
C SER A 15 -15.21 -13.54 1.31
N ASP A 16 -14.30 -13.87 0.39
CA ASP A 16 -13.16 -14.76 0.58
C ASP A 16 -11.87 -13.96 0.83
N CYS A 17 -11.88 -13.19 1.92
CA CYS A 17 -10.75 -12.37 2.35
C CYS A 17 -10.41 -12.59 3.82
N GLU A 18 -9.14 -12.45 4.12
CA GLU A 18 -8.59 -12.35 5.46
C GLU A 18 -8.08 -10.93 5.70
N TRP A 19 -7.90 -10.56 6.97
CA TRP A 19 -7.51 -9.21 7.32
C TRP A 19 -6.75 -9.17 8.64
N SER A 20 -6.00 -8.09 8.82
CA SER A 20 -5.42 -7.65 10.08
C SER A 20 -5.68 -6.16 10.22
N ALA A 21 -5.93 -5.68 11.44
CA ALA A 21 -6.26 -4.29 11.66
C ALA A 21 -5.70 -3.78 12.98
N LYS A 22 -5.37 -2.49 12.98
CA LYS A 22 -5.04 -1.69 14.15
C LYS A 22 -6.16 -0.66 14.34
N GLU A 23 -6.80 -0.68 15.49
CA GLU A 23 -7.85 0.27 15.84
C GLU A 23 -7.32 1.70 15.95
N SER A 24 -8.25 2.65 15.84
CA SER A 24 -7.96 4.06 16.08
C SER A 24 -7.64 4.33 17.55
N GLU A 25 -6.54 5.01 17.81
CA GLU A 25 -6.23 5.54 19.14
C GLU A 25 -6.75 6.99 19.25
N VAL A 26 -7.90 7.16 19.92
CA VAL A 26 -8.57 8.46 20.13
C VAL A 26 -8.94 9.13 18.80
N ARG A 27 -8.27 10.24 18.44
CA ARG A 27 -8.45 10.97 17.16
C ARG A 27 -7.49 10.49 16.06
N SER A 28 -6.57 9.59 16.40
CA SER A 28 -5.62 9.01 15.46
C SER A 28 -6.32 7.88 14.70
N GLY A 29 -6.28 7.90 13.38
CA GLY A 29 -6.97 6.91 12.52
C GLY A 29 -6.57 5.45 12.80
N GLY A 30 -7.30 4.52 12.19
CA GLY A 30 -6.98 3.08 12.20
C GLY A 30 -6.25 2.66 10.92
N ILE A 31 -5.65 1.47 10.94
CA ILE A 31 -4.97 0.86 9.79
C ILE A 31 -5.58 -0.51 9.56
N ILE A 32 -5.93 -0.84 8.32
CA ILE A 32 -6.39 -2.17 7.95
C ILE A 32 -5.58 -2.69 6.76
N THR A 33 -5.20 -3.96 6.83
CA THR A 33 -4.64 -4.71 5.72
C THR A 33 -5.55 -5.89 5.43
N THR A 34 -5.93 -6.06 4.17
CA THR A 34 -6.81 -7.15 3.72
C THR A 34 -6.16 -7.88 2.56
N TRP A 35 -6.33 -9.20 2.49
CA TRP A 35 -5.85 -10.01 1.39
C TRP A 35 -6.84 -11.12 1.05
N LYS A 36 -6.75 -11.65 -0.18
CA LYS A 36 -7.53 -12.81 -0.58
C LYS A 36 -7.04 -14.05 0.16
N LYS A 37 -7.96 -14.88 0.62
CA LYS A 37 -7.61 -16.13 1.32
C LYS A 37 -6.72 -17.02 0.44
N GLY A 38 -5.70 -17.63 1.05
CA GLY A 38 -4.75 -18.52 0.37
C GLY A 38 -3.69 -17.80 -0.48
N ILE A 39 -3.67 -16.46 -0.50
CA ILE A 39 -2.56 -15.70 -1.09
C ILE A 39 -1.43 -15.49 -0.08
N ILE A 40 -1.78 -15.19 1.17
CA ILE A 40 -0.84 -14.97 2.27
C ILE A 40 -1.12 -16.01 3.35
N GLU A 41 -0.11 -16.79 3.71
CA GLU A 41 -0.16 -17.66 4.90
C GLU A 41 0.41 -16.91 6.10
N LEU A 42 -0.48 -16.22 6.83
CA LEU A 42 -0.09 -15.38 7.96
C LEU A 42 0.52 -16.22 9.09
N VAL A 43 1.79 -15.96 9.43
CA VAL A 43 2.48 -16.56 10.57
C VAL A 43 2.13 -15.80 11.86
N PHE A 44 2.28 -14.47 11.84
CA PHE A 44 1.82 -13.59 12.90
C PHE A 44 1.67 -12.16 12.40
N SER A 45 0.84 -11.37 13.09
CA SER A 45 0.76 -9.92 12.94
C SER A 45 1.34 -9.21 14.16
N PHE A 46 1.83 -7.99 13.97
CA PHE A 46 2.33 -7.11 15.01
C PHE A 46 1.99 -5.67 14.66
N MET A 47 2.05 -4.78 15.64
CA MET A 47 1.65 -3.39 15.44
C MET A 47 2.55 -2.44 16.21
N GLY A 48 2.63 -1.21 15.73
CA GLY A 48 3.36 -0.14 16.39
C GLY A 48 2.68 1.21 16.18
N LYS A 49 3.38 2.26 16.59
CA LYS A 49 2.90 3.62 16.35
C LYS A 49 3.07 3.95 14.87
N GLY A 50 1.95 4.03 14.16
CA GLY A 50 1.90 4.37 12.73
C GLY A 50 2.20 3.22 11.77
N TYR A 51 2.09 1.96 12.21
CA TYR A 51 2.17 0.82 11.31
C TYR A 51 1.46 -0.43 11.83
N LEU A 52 1.05 -1.28 10.89
CA LEU A 52 0.55 -2.64 11.09
C LEU A 52 1.42 -3.59 10.27
N GLY A 53 2.12 -4.49 10.95
CA GLY A 53 3.03 -5.46 10.36
C GLY A 53 2.47 -6.87 10.35
N MET A 54 2.87 -7.65 9.35
CA MET A 54 2.51 -9.05 9.20
C MET A 54 3.73 -9.81 8.71
N LYS A 55 3.87 -11.04 9.17
CA LYS A 55 4.89 -11.98 8.70
C LYS A 55 4.23 -13.13 7.96
N GLU A 56 4.77 -13.45 6.79
CA GLU A 56 4.50 -14.66 6.04
C GLU A 56 5.79 -15.48 5.86
N MET A 57 5.63 -16.80 5.66
CA MET A 57 6.68 -17.65 5.10
C MET A 57 6.29 -18.06 3.68
N TRP A 58 6.94 -17.49 2.67
CA TRP A 58 6.63 -17.77 1.27
C TRP A 58 7.78 -18.50 0.58
N LYS A 59 7.53 -19.76 0.19
CA LYS A 59 8.51 -20.64 -0.48
C LYS A 59 9.87 -20.71 0.25
N GLY A 60 9.82 -20.81 1.59
CA GLY A 60 11.02 -20.87 2.44
C GLY A 60 11.67 -19.50 2.74
N THR A 61 11.13 -18.40 2.24
CA THR A 61 11.61 -17.03 2.53
C THR A 61 10.67 -16.35 3.52
N ASN A 62 11.22 -15.72 4.57
CA ASN A 62 10.42 -14.86 5.45
C ASN A 62 10.11 -13.55 4.71
N ILE A 63 8.84 -13.15 4.68
CA ILE A 63 8.40 -11.87 4.11
C ILE A 63 7.69 -11.07 5.19
N TYR A 64 8.07 -9.80 5.32
CA TYR A 64 7.49 -8.84 6.25
C TYR A 64 6.71 -7.78 5.48
N PHE A 65 5.40 -7.79 5.67
CA PHE A 65 4.46 -6.85 5.08
C PHE A 65 4.09 -5.78 6.11
N ILE A 66 4.45 -4.53 5.86
CA ILE A 66 4.24 -3.42 6.78
C ILE A 66 3.36 -2.35 6.12
N ASN A 67 2.13 -2.22 6.59
CA ASN A 67 1.22 -1.14 6.22
C ASN A 67 1.49 0.08 7.11
N ILE A 68 1.87 1.19 6.51
CA ILE A 68 2.31 2.43 7.17
C ILE A 68 1.16 3.46 7.14
N TYR A 69 0.90 4.03 8.31
CA TYR A 69 0.14 5.28 8.46
C TYR A 69 0.91 6.18 9.41
N SER A 70 1.83 6.93 8.84
CA SER A 70 2.89 7.62 9.57
C SER A 70 2.35 8.81 10.40
N PRO A 71 2.93 9.07 11.59
CA PRO A 71 2.58 10.24 12.40
C PRO A 71 2.79 11.59 11.70
N CYS A 72 2.23 12.66 12.27
CA CYS A 72 2.32 14.00 11.70
C CYS A 72 3.65 14.70 11.98
N THR A 73 4.20 14.52 13.18
CA THR A 73 5.39 15.26 13.63
C THR A 73 6.69 14.52 13.27
N LEU A 74 7.76 15.26 12.97
CA LEU A 74 9.07 14.68 12.63
C LEU A 74 9.61 13.77 13.75
N ASN A 75 9.47 14.19 15.01
CA ASN A 75 9.95 13.40 16.15
C ASN A 75 9.25 12.02 16.22
N GLU A 76 7.94 11.98 16.02
CA GLU A 76 7.19 10.73 16.01
C GLU A 76 7.51 9.85 14.79
N LYS A 77 7.76 10.46 13.63
CA LYS A 77 8.24 9.75 12.43
C LYS A 77 9.58 9.08 12.69
N ARG A 78 10.56 9.80 13.25
CA ARG A 78 11.87 9.27 13.64
C ARG A 78 11.76 8.09 14.60
N VAL A 79 10.90 8.19 15.61
CA VAL A 79 10.64 7.08 16.54
C VAL A 79 10.04 5.87 15.81
N SER A 80 9.13 6.08 14.87
CA SER A 80 8.56 5.00 14.05
C SER A 80 9.63 4.34 13.16
N TRP A 81 10.41 5.14 12.43
CA TRP A 81 11.50 4.67 11.56
C TRP A 81 12.55 3.88 12.33
N MET A 82 12.99 4.37 13.49
CA MET A 82 13.94 3.67 14.36
C MET A 82 13.40 2.31 14.84
N LYS A 83 12.09 2.22 15.16
CA LYS A 83 11.47 0.94 15.53
C LYS A 83 11.47 -0.05 14.36
N LEU A 84 11.16 0.41 13.15
CA LEU A 84 11.21 -0.42 11.94
C LEU A 84 12.64 -0.89 11.64
N LEU A 85 13.64 -0.02 11.76
CA LEU A 85 15.05 -0.37 11.61
C LEU A 85 15.49 -1.43 12.63
N ASN A 86 15.07 -1.28 13.89
CA ASN A 86 15.35 -2.29 14.92
C ASN A 86 14.71 -3.65 14.60
N LEU A 87 13.50 -3.66 14.03
CA LEU A 87 12.86 -4.90 13.56
C LEU A 87 13.61 -5.50 12.37
N ARG A 88 14.02 -4.69 11.39
CA ARG A 88 14.86 -5.12 10.26
C ARG A 88 16.16 -5.76 10.74
N ASN A 89 16.84 -5.14 11.69
CA ASN A 89 18.09 -5.65 12.27
C ASN A 89 17.88 -6.90 13.13
N LYS A 90 16.69 -7.09 13.71
CA LYS A 90 16.33 -8.33 14.41
C LYS A 90 16.04 -9.47 13.42
N TYR A 91 15.46 -9.16 12.26
CA TYR A 91 15.02 -10.14 11.26
C TYR A 91 15.83 -10.00 9.96
N THR A 92 17.13 -10.24 10.05
CA THR A 92 18.11 -9.98 8.97
C THR A 92 17.95 -10.85 7.72
N HIS A 93 17.35 -12.04 7.82
CA HIS A 93 17.20 -12.99 6.73
C HIS A 93 15.77 -12.99 6.15
N GLY A 94 15.20 -11.80 5.96
CA GLY A 94 13.84 -11.65 5.45
C GLY A 94 13.74 -10.52 4.44
N GLU A 95 12.78 -10.68 3.53
CA GLU A 95 12.41 -9.66 2.58
C GLU A 95 11.32 -8.75 3.16
N TRP A 96 11.30 -7.49 2.74
CA TRP A 96 10.43 -6.48 3.32
C TRP A 96 9.63 -5.75 2.24
N VAL A 97 8.36 -5.50 2.55
CA VAL A 97 7.45 -4.66 1.77
C VAL A 97 6.82 -3.67 2.73
N LEU A 98 7.14 -2.40 2.58
CA LEU A 98 6.47 -1.32 3.29
C LEU A 98 5.59 -0.58 2.29
N TRP A 99 4.33 -0.32 2.63
CA TRP A 99 3.45 0.48 1.80
C TRP A 99 2.54 1.37 2.62
N GLY A 100 1.91 2.34 1.96
CA GLY A 100 0.92 3.21 2.58
C GLY A 100 1.43 4.64 2.74
N TYR A 101 0.88 5.35 3.72
CA TYR A 101 1.05 6.79 3.89
C TYR A 101 2.24 7.10 4.80
N PHE A 102 3.37 7.46 4.21
CA PHE A 102 4.60 7.80 4.95
C PHE A 102 4.60 9.22 5.50
N ASN A 103 3.73 10.09 4.98
CA ASN A 103 3.70 11.50 5.33
C ASN A 103 5.07 12.20 5.19
N ALA A 104 5.94 11.72 4.30
CA ALA A 104 7.28 12.24 4.10
C ALA A 104 7.61 12.27 2.60
N SER A 105 8.33 13.31 2.19
CA SER A 105 8.85 13.47 0.84
C SER A 105 10.34 13.18 0.84
N LYS A 106 10.86 12.64 -0.26
CA LYS A 106 12.29 12.42 -0.50
C LYS A 106 12.96 13.66 -1.09
N SER A 107 12.20 14.51 -1.77
CA SER A 107 12.73 15.70 -2.41
C SER A 107 11.69 16.81 -2.56
N LEU A 108 12.15 17.98 -2.99
CA LEU A 108 11.28 19.12 -3.26
C LEU A 108 10.42 18.92 -4.51
N GLU A 109 10.91 18.18 -5.53
CA GLU A 109 10.14 17.94 -6.76
C GLU A 109 8.87 17.09 -6.52
N GLU A 110 8.81 16.39 -5.39
CA GLU A 110 7.63 15.62 -4.99
C GLU A 110 6.52 16.47 -4.38
N ARG A 111 6.74 17.79 -4.24
CA ARG A 111 5.76 18.75 -3.71
C ARG A 111 5.46 19.83 -4.73
N TRP A 112 4.19 20.19 -4.82
CA TRP A 112 3.72 21.29 -5.66
C TRP A 112 2.88 22.26 -4.83
N GLY A 113 3.04 23.57 -5.05
CA GLY A 113 2.29 24.64 -4.38
C GLY A 113 3.09 25.37 -3.28
N ARG A 114 2.40 26.10 -2.39
CA ARG A 114 3.04 27.08 -1.49
C ARG A 114 4.10 26.46 -0.55
N SER A 115 5.32 26.95 -0.78
CA SER A 115 6.62 26.65 -0.21
C SER A 115 6.87 27.37 1.12
N GLY A 116 6.05 27.12 2.14
CA GLY A 116 6.21 27.75 3.45
C GLY A 116 7.19 27.04 4.39
N ASP A 117 7.31 25.72 4.25
CA ASP A 117 8.00 24.86 5.24
C ASP A 117 8.85 23.84 4.48
N ILE A 118 10.04 24.28 4.03
CA ILE A 118 11.02 23.41 3.39
C ILE A 118 11.56 22.49 4.49
N ARG A 119 11.01 21.27 4.57
CA ARG A 119 11.39 20.27 5.57
C ARG A 119 12.61 19.47 5.15
N THR A 120 13.71 20.14 4.81
CA THR A 120 14.94 19.49 4.32
C THR A 120 15.40 18.38 5.25
N LEU A 121 15.39 18.62 6.56
CA LEU A 121 15.77 17.63 7.56
C LEU A 121 14.85 16.38 7.56
N GLU A 122 13.54 16.56 7.37
CA GLU A 122 12.60 15.42 7.27
C GLU A 122 12.88 14.60 5.99
N MET A 123 13.24 15.27 4.89
CA MET A 123 13.58 14.61 3.63
C MET A 123 14.86 13.80 3.75
N GLU A 124 15.91 14.38 4.34
CA GLU A 124 17.19 13.73 4.60
C GLU A 124 17.04 12.50 5.50
N ASP A 125 16.33 12.64 6.63
CA ASP A 125 16.06 11.52 7.53
C ASP A 125 15.25 10.42 6.86
N PHE A 126 14.28 10.79 6.02
CA PHE A 126 13.44 9.82 5.34
C PHE A 126 14.22 9.04 4.28
N CYS A 127 15.06 9.71 3.48
CA CYS A 127 15.97 9.05 2.56
C CYS A 127 16.95 8.13 3.30
N SER A 128 17.55 8.60 4.39
CA SER A 128 18.44 7.79 5.23
C SER A 128 17.73 6.55 5.81
N PHE A 129 16.47 6.69 6.24
CA PHE A 129 15.66 5.57 6.68
C PHE A 129 15.47 4.52 5.57
N ILE A 130 15.14 4.94 4.35
CA ILE A 130 14.96 4.05 3.20
C ILE A 130 16.27 3.30 2.90
N ASP A 131 17.39 4.03 2.87
CA ASP A 131 18.72 3.48 2.58
C ASP A 131 19.15 2.46 3.65
N LEU A 132 18.95 2.78 4.94
CA LEU A 132 19.27 1.88 6.06
C LEU A 132 18.36 0.65 6.14
N MET A 133 17.14 0.74 5.61
CA MET A 133 16.26 -0.42 5.44
C MET A 133 16.65 -1.28 4.23
N GLU A 134 17.55 -0.79 3.37
CA GLU A 134 17.95 -1.41 2.09
C GLU A 134 16.74 -1.68 1.18
N LEU A 135 15.83 -0.69 1.08
CA LEU A 135 14.63 -0.80 0.27
C LEU A 135 14.69 0.11 -0.95
N ILE A 136 14.12 -0.38 -2.04
CA ILE A 136 13.92 0.38 -3.26
C ILE A 136 12.55 1.05 -3.19
N ASP A 137 12.52 2.37 -3.37
CA ASP A 137 11.29 3.12 -3.61
C ASP A 137 10.80 2.82 -5.03
N VAL A 138 9.75 2.01 -5.15
CA VAL A 138 9.23 1.56 -6.45
C VAL A 138 8.86 2.77 -7.32
N PRO A 139 9.38 2.88 -8.56
CA PRO A 139 9.21 4.08 -9.38
C PRO A 139 7.76 4.30 -9.78
N MET A 140 7.34 5.57 -9.85
CA MET A 140 5.98 5.97 -10.26
C MET A 140 5.95 6.27 -11.76
N LEU A 141 5.08 5.60 -12.53
CA LEU A 141 4.94 5.83 -13.98
C LEU A 141 4.22 7.15 -14.30
N GLU A 142 3.11 7.43 -13.61
CA GLU A 142 2.23 8.55 -13.91
C GLU A 142 1.66 9.15 -12.62
N ASN A 143 1.14 10.39 -12.70
CA ASN A 143 0.39 11.01 -11.61
C ASN A 143 1.15 11.01 -10.27
N LYS A 144 2.32 11.66 -10.24
CA LYS A 144 3.28 11.63 -9.13
C LYS A 144 2.72 12.06 -7.76
N HIS A 145 1.57 12.71 -7.71
CA HIS A 145 1.05 13.30 -6.48
C HIS A 145 -0.09 12.44 -5.93
N THR A 146 0.10 11.90 -4.73
CA THR A 146 -0.85 10.98 -4.09
C THR A 146 -1.79 11.69 -3.13
N LEU A 147 -1.35 12.82 -2.54
CA LEU A 147 -2.18 13.71 -1.73
C LEU A 147 -2.43 15.01 -2.49
N ILE A 148 -3.68 15.43 -2.60
CA ILE A 148 -4.08 16.70 -3.22
C ILE A 148 -5.01 17.42 -2.25
N ASN A 149 -4.70 18.68 -1.94
CA ASN A 149 -5.57 19.45 -1.06
C ASN A 149 -6.95 19.72 -1.70
N SER A 150 -7.91 20.13 -0.88
CA SER A 150 -9.31 20.28 -1.27
C SER A 150 -9.54 21.27 -2.42
N ASN A 151 -8.70 22.29 -2.57
CA ASN A 151 -8.79 23.26 -3.67
C ASN A 151 -7.79 23.00 -4.83
N GLY A 152 -7.06 21.88 -4.80
CA GLY A 152 -6.09 21.49 -5.83
C GLY A 152 -4.83 22.37 -5.92
N SER A 153 -4.66 23.36 -5.05
CA SER A 153 -3.54 24.31 -5.10
C SER A 153 -2.22 23.75 -4.57
N THR A 154 -2.27 22.67 -3.78
CA THR A 154 -1.07 21.98 -3.29
C THR A 154 -1.22 20.48 -3.42
N SER A 155 -0.12 19.80 -3.71
CA SER A 155 -0.11 18.35 -3.80
C SER A 155 1.26 17.76 -3.46
N SER A 156 1.29 16.50 -3.04
CA SER A 156 2.52 15.85 -2.57
C SER A 156 2.52 14.34 -2.84
N MET A 157 3.71 13.75 -3.05
CA MET A 157 3.91 12.31 -3.06
C MET A 157 4.20 11.80 -1.65
N LEU A 158 3.19 11.23 -0.98
CA LEU A 158 3.31 10.77 0.42
C LEU A 158 2.95 9.29 0.60
N ASP A 159 2.29 8.69 -0.39
CA ASP A 159 1.97 7.27 -0.43
C ASP A 159 3.01 6.53 -1.28
N ARG A 160 3.60 5.46 -0.75
CA ARG A 160 4.70 4.75 -1.40
C ARG A 160 4.59 3.25 -1.27
N PHE A 161 5.36 2.58 -2.11
CA PHE A 161 5.75 1.18 -1.95
C PHE A 161 7.27 1.12 -1.90
N LEU A 162 7.81 0.69 -0.77
CA LEU A 162 9.23 0.44 -0.55
C LEU A 162 9.43 -1.07 -0.44
N MET A 163 10.31 -1.64 -1.25
CA MET A 163 10.45 -3.10 -1.36
C MET A 163 11.90 -3.53 -1.42
N SER A 164 12.18 -4.68 -0.82
CA SER A 164 13.45 -5.37 -1.03
C SER A 164 13.63 -5.72 -2.52
N GLU A 165 14.87 -5.60 -2.99
CA GLU A 165 15.20 -5.87 -4.40
C GLU A 165 14.85 -7.31 -4.81
N GLY A 166 15.07 -8.28 -3.92
CA GLY A 166 14.75 -9.69 -4.15
C GLY A 166 13.27 -9.90 -4.49
N LEU A 167 12.35 -9.20 -3.80
CA LEU A 167 10.92 -9.26 -4.11
C LEU A 167 10.56 -8.55 -5.40
N ILE A 168 11.18 -7.40 -5.69
CA ILE A 168 10.95 -6.69 -6.96
C ILE A 168 11.27 -7.61 -8.14
N GLN A 169 12.42 -8.28 -8.10
CA GLN A 169 12.83 -9.24 -9.13
C GLN A 169 11.90 -10.46 -9.14
N LYS A 170 11.64 -11.07 -7.98
CA LYS A 170 10.88 -12.32 -7.88
C LYS A 170 9.40 -12.17 -8.25
N TRP A 171 8.81 -11.00 -8.01
CA TRP A 171 7.42 -10.69 -8.37
C TRP A 171 7.32 -9.88 -9.67
N ASN A 172 8.43 -9.65 -10.37
CA ASN A 172 8.48 -8.91 -11.62
C ASN A 172 7.80 -7.54 -11.51
N ILE A 173 8.07 -6.82 -10.42
CA ILE A 173 7.51 -5.50 -10.17
C ILE A 173 8.13 -4.50 -11.15
N ALA A 174 7.29 -3.87 -11.97
CA ALA A 174 7.72 -2.90 -12.97
C ALA A 174 7.74 -1.47 -12.40
N ALA A 175 6.66 -1.10 -11.72
CA ALA A 175 6.42 0.27 -11.26
C ALA A 175 5.22 0.32 -10.32
N ARG A 176 4.93 1.51 -9.79
CA ARG A 176 3.64 1.87 -9.20
C ARG A 176 2.91 2.90 -10.07
N THR A 177 1.59 2.93 -9.92
CA THR A 177 0.72 3.93 -10.54
C THR A 177 -0.36 4.37 -9.56
N SER A 178 -1.06 5.46 -9.86
CA SER A 178 -2.17 5.96 -9.06
C SER A 178 -3.45 6.10 -9.89
N GLY A 179 -4.58 5.89 -9.23
CA GLY A 179 -5.90 6.05 -9.80
C GLY A 179 -6.48 7.44 -9.64
N ASN A 180 -7.72 7.60 -10.10
CA ASN A 180 -8.47 8.82 -9.90
C ASN A 180 -8.86 8.99 -8.44
N ARG A 181 -8.93 10.26 -8.02
CA ARG A 181 -9.48 10.64 -6.72
C ARG A 181 -11.00 10.42 -6.74
N ASP A 182 -11.53 9.95 -5.62
CA ASP A 182 -12.97 9.84 -5.39
C ASP A 182 -13.33 10.51 -4.05
N ILE A 183 -13.70 9.74 -3.03
CA ILE A 183 -14.15 10.24 -1.73
C ILE A 183 -13.02 10.70 -0.78
N SER A 184 -11.76 10.37 -1.07
CA SER A 184 -10.59 10.75 -0.27
C SER A 184 -9.84 11.93 -0.90
N ASP A 185 -9.08 12.66 -0.11
CA ASP A 185 -8.02 13.57 -0.55
C ASP A 185 -6.76 12.83 -1.05
N HIS A 186 -6.67 11.53 -0.78
CA HIS A 186 -5.68 10.62 -1.35
C HIS A 186 -6.16 9.98 -2.66
N ARG A 187 -5.21 9.75 -3.57
CA ARG A 187 -5.39 8.86 -4.72
C ARG A 187 -5.02 7.43 -4.34
N PRO A 188 -5.80 6.42 -4.75
CA PRO A 188 -5.41 5.03 -4.59
C PRO A 188 -4.12 4.76 -5.38
N VAL A 189 -3.20 3.99 -4.79
CA VAL A 189 -1.91 3.62 -5.40
C VAL A 189 -1.79 2.11 -5.43
N TRP A 190 -1.30 1.55 -6.53
CA TRP A 190 -1.02 0.12 -6.67
C TRP A 190 0.25 -0.14 -7.46
N ILE A 191 0.80 -1.33 -7.29
CA ILE A 191 1.97 -1.80 -8.01
C ILE A 191 1.55 -2.52 -9.30
N LEU A 192 2.34 -2.37 -10.35
CA LEU A 192 2.24 -3.09 -11.61
C LEU A 192 3.33 -4.15 -11.67
N SER A 193 2.92 -5.40 -11.92
CA SER A 193 3.83 -6.50 -12.22
C SER A 193 3.77 -6.84 -13.71
N THR A 194 4.90 -7.14 -14.34
CA THR A 194 4.94 -7.62 -15.73
C THR A 194 4.52 -9.09 -15.85
N ASN A 195 4.47 -9.83 -14.73
CA ASN A 195 3.84 -11.15 -14.67
C ASN A 195 2.31 -10.99 -14.63
N LEU A 196 1.72 -10.61 -15.75
CA LEU A 196 0.27 -10.46 -15.90
C LEU A 196 -0.40 -11.84 -16.00
N ASN A 197 -0.46 -12.59 -14.90
CA ASN A 197 -1.33 -13.77 -14.82
C ASN A 197 -2.68 -13.36 -14.22
N TRP A 198 -3.50 -12.66 -15.02
CA TRP A 198 -4.83 -12.15 -14.62
C TRP A 198 -5.87 -13.26 -14.35
N GLY A 199 -5.47 -14.53 -14.34
CA GLY A 199 -6.40 -15.64 -14.53
C GLY A 199 -7.06 -15.57 -15.90
N PRO A 200 -8.16 -16.32 -16.12
CA PRO A 200 -8.95 -16.19 -17.34
C PRO A 200 -9.42 -14.73 -17.46
N LYS A 201 -9.20 -14.10 -18.63
CA LYS A 201 -9.74 -12.76 -18.91
C LYS A 201 -11.25 -12.76 -18.58
N PRO A 202 -11.74 -11.86 -17.71
CA PRO A 202 -13.18 -11.71 -17.56
C PRO A 202 -13.77 -11.35 -18.93
N PHE A 203 -14.67 -12.20 -19.43
CA PHE A 203 -15.37 -11.92 -20.67
C PHE A 203 -16.26 -10.70 -20.44
N LYS A 204 -16.16 -9.71 -21.33
CA LYS A 204 -17.06 -8.56 -21.31
C LYS A 204 -18.37 -8.97 -21.96
N VAL A 205 -19.46 -8.96 -21.20
CA VAL A 205 -20.81 -9.09 -21.75
C VAL A 205 -21.28 -7.70 -22.18
N PHE A 206 -21.61 -7.55 -23.46
CA PHE A 206 -22.26 -6.35 -23.95
C PHE A 206 -23.74 -6.37 -23.61
N ARG A 207 -24.31 -5.21 -23.26
CA ARG A 207 -25.73 -5.10 -22.91
C ARG A 207 -26.65 -5.60 -24.03
N THR A 208 -26.25 -5.41 -25.27
CA THR A 208 -26.94 -5.89 -26.48
C THR A 208 -27.01 -7.41 -26.60
N TRP A 209 -26.16 -8.15 -25.88
CA TRP A 209 -26.19 -9.61 -25.89
C TRP A 209 -27.33 -10.17 -25.04
N TYR A 210 -27.83 -9.43 -24.04
CA TYR A 210 -29.03 -9.84 -23.29
C TYR A 210 -30.28 -9.90 -24.17
N ASP A 211 -30.29 -9.14 -25.26
CA ASP A 211 -31.39 -9.11 -26.22
C ASP A 211 -31.25 -10.19 -27.31
N HIS A 212 -30.12 -10.91 -27.36
CA HIS A 212 -29.92 -11.99 -28.31
C HIS A 212 -30.61 -13.28 -27.82
N PRO A 213 -31.52 -13.89 -28.60
CA PRO A 213 -32.32 -15.04 -28.17
C PRO A 213 -31.50 -16.23 -27.65
N GLU A 214 -30.28 -16.41 -28.14
CA GLU A 214 -29.40 -17.53 -27.80
C GLU A 214 -28.42 -17.24 -26.66
N PHE A 215 -28.26 -15.98 -26.24
CA PHE A 215 -27.25 -15.61 -25.23
C PHE A 215 -27.58 -16.18 -23.85
N MET A 216 -28.88 -16.20 -23.49
CA MET A 216 -29.34 -16.81 -22.23
C MET A 216 -29.16 -18.34 -22.20
N ALA A 217 -29.09 -18.99 -23.37
CA ALA A 217 -28.79 -20.42 -23.48
C ALA A 217 -27.28 -20.71 -23.36
N PHE A 218 -26.43 -19.73 -23.67
CA PHE A 218 -24.97 -19.85 -23.61
C PHE A 218 -24.43 -19.92 -22.17
N GLY A 219 -25.08 -19.25 -21.21
CA GLY A 219 -24.65 -19.20 -19.80
C GLY A 219 -25.06 -20.37 -18.91
N LYS A 220 -25.52 -21.50 -19.48
CA LYS A 220 -26.05 -22.67 -18.74
C LYS A 220 -25.24 -23.96 -18.88
N LYS A 221 -23.95 -23.89 -19.20
CA LYS A 221 -23.06 -25.05 -19.09
C LYS A 221 -21.90 -24.75 -18.15
N GLU A 222 -21.83 -25.60 -17.13
CA GLU A 222 -20.90 -25.71 -15.99
C GLU A 222 -21.15 -24.80 -14.78
#